data_AF-A0A199P0B6-F1
#
_entry.id   AF-A0A199P0B6-F1
#
_cell.length_a   1.000
_cell.length_b   1.000
_cell.length_c   1.000
_cell.angle_alpha   90.00
_cell.angle_beta   90.00
_cell.angle_gamma   90.00
#
_symmetry.space_group_name_H-M   'P 1'
#
loop_
_entity.id
_entity.type
_entity.pdbx_description
1 polymer ?
#
loop_
_entity_poly.entity_id
_entity_poly.type
_entity_poly.pdbx_seq_one_letter_code
_entity_poly.pdbx_strand_id
1 'polypeptide(L)'
;MPVEQNQRPLEAGIHTDLEGRVTYGGYLRLDQLLSAQQPLSDPPHHDEMLFIIQHQTSELWLKLLAHELHAAIMHLQRDEVWQCRKVLARSKQVLRQLTEQWSVLETLTPSEYMGFRDVLGPASGFQSLQYRTIEFLLGNKNAQMLRVFGHDPHGQAALQAVLEAPSLYEEFLRYLTRFGHPIPAQYRARDWRQPHVSDPLLRPVFERIYENTDRYWREYALCEDLVDLETQFQLWRFRHMRTVMRVIGFKRGTGGSSGVGFLQQALALTFFPELFEVRTSVGLPDGRDVAPGLGTRDSGPDGAPLPS
;
A
#
# COMPACT_ATOMS: atom_id res chain seq x y z
N MET A 1 -3.30 -11.42 45.43
CA MET A 1 -4.49 -12.30 45.50
C MET A 1 -4.14 -13.62 44.85
N PRO A 2 -4.51 -14.76 45.46
CA PRO A 2 -3.64 -15.93 45.55
C PRO A 2 -3.62 -16.76 44.27
N VAL A 3 -2.40 -17.06 43.83
CA VAL A 3 -2.06 -18.02 42.76
C VAL A 3 -2.40 -19.48 43.17
N GLU A 4 -2.93 -19.70 44.38
CA GLU A 4 -3.24 -21.03 44.93
C GLU A 4 -4.47 -21.70 44.31
N GLN A 5 -5.46 -20.94 43.85
CA GLN A 5 -6.69 -21.49 43.24
C GLN A 5 -6.75 -21.27 41.72
N ASN A 6 -5.92 -20.37 41.19
CA ASN A 6 -5.97 -19.91 39.79
C ASN A 6 -7.40 -19.54 39.33
N GLN A 7 -8.21 -18.97 40.23
CA GLN A 7 -9.59 -18.57 39.99
C GLN A 7 -9.78 -17.10 40.35
N ARG A 8 -10.55 -16.38 39.52
CA ARG A 8 -10.98 -15.00 39.78
C ARG A 8 -12.49 -15.00 40.09
N PRO A 9 -12.95 -14.49 41.23
CA PRO A 9 -14.38 -14.38 41.53
C PRO A 9 -15.06 -13.44 40.52
N LEU A 10 -16.33 -13.72 40.20
CA LEU A 10 -17.14 -12.88 39.32
C LEU A 10 -17.58 -11.63 40.08
N GLU A 11 -17.33 -10.45 39.52
CA GLU A 11 -17.73 -9.17 40.12
C GLU A 11 -19.26 -8.97 40.02
N ALA A 12 -19.85 -8.40 41.07
CA ALA A 12 -21.30 -8.27 41.22
C ALA A 12 -21.99 -7.37 40.16
N GLY A 13 -21.24 -6.47 39.51
CA GLY A 13 -21.77 -5.56 38.49
C GLY A 13 -21.86 -6.15 37.07
N ILE A 14 -21.39 -7.38 36.86
CA ILE A 14 -21.39 -8.00 35.53
C ILE A 14 -22.82 -8.38 35.13
N HIS A 15 -23.28 -7.86 33.98
CA HIS A 15 -24.57 -8.25 33.40
C HIS A 15 -24.53 -9.69 32.89
N THR A 16 -25.40 -10.55 33.41
CA THR A 16 -25.49 -11.98 33.04
C THR A 16 -26.80 -12.34 32.35
N ASP A 17 -27.88 -11.60 32.60
CA ASP A 17 -29.12 -11.69 31.83
C ASP A 17 -28.99 -10.87 30.53
N LEU A 18 -28.71 -11.58 29.44
CA LEU A 18 -28.39 -11.02 28.13
C LEU A 18 -29.48 -11.28 27.08
N GLU A 19 -30.57 -11.96 27.45
CA GLU A 19 -31.66 -12.25 26.53
C GLU A 19 -32.31 -10.95 26.02
N GLY A 20 -32.53 -10.84 24.71
CA GLY A 20 -33.07 -9.63 24.08
C GLY A 20 -32.14 -8.41 24.10
N ARG A 21 -30.88 -8.54 24.54
CA ARG A 21 -29.89 -7.45 24.57
C ARG A 21 -28.83 -7.59 23.48
N VAL A 22 -28.13 -6.49 23.19
CA VAL A 22 -26.94 -6.54 22.33
C VAL A 22 -25.84 -7.29 23.09
N THR A 23 -25.41 -8.42 22.53
CA THR A 23 -24.29 -9.21 23.03
C THR A 23 -23.05 -9.01 22.18
N TYR A 24 -21.89 -9.42 22.69
CA TYR A 24 -20.63 -9.41 21.94
C TYR A 24 -20.74 -10.20 20.62
N GLY A 25 -21.28 -11.42 20.69
CA GLY A 25 -21.50 -12.26 19.52
C GLY A 25 -22.47 -11.64 18.51
N GLY A 26 -23.56 -11.03 19.00
CA GLY A 26 -24.55 -10.37 18.16
C GLY A 26 -24.03 -9.12 17.45
N TYR A 27 -23.31 -8.25 18.16
CA TYR A 27 -22.76 -7.01 17.60
C TYR A 27 -21.69 -7.29 16.53
N LEU A 28 -20.79 -8.23 16.80
CA LEU A 28 -19.72 -8.60 15.86
C LEU A 28 -20.15 -9.64 14.82
N ARG A 29 -21.42 -10.09 14.88
CA ARG A 29 -21.99 -11.10 13.98
C ARG A 29 -21.15 -12.37 13.92
N LEU A 30 -20.70 -12.84 15.09
CA LEU A 30 -19.74 -13.95 15.18
C LEU A 30 -20.28 -15.26 14.61
N ASP A 31 -21.58 -15.52 14.72
CA ASP A 31 -22.17 -16.72 14.11
C ASP A 31 -21.99 -16.75 12.60
N GLN A 32 -22.07 -15.59 11.93
CA GLN A 32 -21.83 -15.48 10.49
C GLN A 32 -20.34 -15.48 10.16
N LEU A 33 -19.52 -14.77 10.94
CA LEU A 33 -18.08 -14.64 10.70
C LEU A 33 -17.35 -15.97 10.93
N LEU A 34 -17.68 -16.69 12.01
CA LEU A 34 -17.05 -17.93 12.44
C LEU A 34 -17.68 -19.19 11.80
N SER A 35 -18.66 -19.02 10.91
CA SER A 35 -19.17 -20.09 10.03
C SER A 35 -18.64 -19.99 8.60
N ALA A 36 -17.78 -19.01 8.31
CA ALA A 36 -17.26 -18.77 6.97
C ALA A 36 -16.01 -19.60 6.63
N GLN A 37 -15.46 -20.37 7.58
CA GLN A 37 -14.28 -21.19 7.37
C GLN A 37 -14.70 -22.60 6.89
N GLN A 38 -14.61 -22.83 5.59
CA GLN A 38 -15.07 -24.07 4.94
C GLN A 38 -13.91 -24.72 4.16
N PRO A 39 -13.08 -25.55 4.80
CA PRO A 39 -12.06 -26.37 4.12
C PRO A 39 -12.69 -27.29 3.06
N LEU A 40 -11.98 -27.49 1.95
CA LEU A 40 -12.42 -28.33 0.82
C LEU A 40 -11.69 -29.69 0.77
N SER A 41 -10.59 -29.88 1.50
CA SER A 41 -9.87 -31.16 1.52
C SER A 41 -10.71 -32.29 2.11
N ASP A 42 -10.68 -33.44 1.45
CA ASP A 42 -11.29 -34.68 1.93
C ASP A 42 -10.28 -35.85 1.79
N PRO A 43 -9.78 -36.42 2.91
CA PRO A 43 -10.07 -36.05 4.29
C PRO A 43 -9.56 -34.64 4.65
N PRO A 44 -10.09 -34.00 5.72
CA PRO A 44 -9.67 -32.66 6.13
C PRO A 44 -8.16 -32.54 6.34
N HIS A 45 -7.55 -31.53 5.72
CA HIS A 45 -6.14 -31.22 5.91
C HIS A 45 -5.97 -30.19 7.04
N HIS A 46 -5.10 -30.46 8.01
CA HIS A 46 -4.90 -29.60 9.18
C HIS A 46 -4.61 -28.13 8.81
N ASP A 47 -3.65 -27.92 7.90
CA ASP A 47 -3.16 -26.59 7.55
C ASP A 47 -4.08 -25.76 6.63
N GLU A 48 -5.17 -26.35 6.13
CA GLU A 48 -6.12 -25.61 5.28
C GLU A 48 -6.86 -24.53 6.09
N MET A 49 -7.10 -24.75 7.38
CA MET A 49 -7.69 -23.75 8.29
C MET A 49 -6.78 -22.51 8.42
N LEU A 50 -5.47 -22.72 8.58
CA LEU A 50 -4.49 -21.62 8.59
C LEU A 50 -4.56 -20.84 7.27
N PHE A 51 -4.58 -21.55 6.15
CA PHE A 51 -4.64 -20.91 4.83
C PHE A 51 -5.89 -20.04 4.69
N ILE A 52 -7.08 -20.53 5.08
CA ILE A 52 -8.32 -19.76 5.03
C ILE A 52 -8.27 -18.55 5.96
N ILE A 53 -7.92 -18.75 7.24
CA ILE A 53 -7.90 -17.67 8.23
C ILE A 53 -6.91 -16.57 7.84
N GLN A 54 -5.73 -16.92 7.32
CA GLN A 54 -4.73 -15.96 6.84
C GLN A 54 -5.30 -14.98 5.80
N HIS A 55 -6.10 -15.50 4.86
CA HIS A 55 -6.71 -14.69 3.82
C HIS A 55 -7.90 -13.89 4.36
N GLN A 56 -8.75 -14.49 5.21
CA GLN A 56 -9.91 -13.81 5.79
C GLN A 56 -9.50 -12.64 6.69
N THR A 57 -8.48 -12.79 7.53
CA THR A 57 -7.94 -11.69 8.34
C THR A 57 -7.35 -10.59 7.46
N SER A 58 -6.63 -10.96 6.39
CA SER A 58 -6.13 -10.00 5.41
C SER A 58 -7.26 -9.21 4.77
N GLU A 59 -8.33 -9.86 4.31
CA GLU A 59 -9.48 -9.22 3.68
C GLU A 59 -10.25 -8.29 4.64
N LEU A 60 -10.31 -8.61 5.93
CA LEU A 60 -10.87 -7.69 6.94
C LEU A 60 -9.98 -6.45 7.12
N TRP A 61 -8.66 -6.61 7.11
CA TRP A 61 -7.73 -5.48 7.16
C TRP A 61 -7.77 -4.64 5.88
N LEU A 62 -7.84 -5.27 4.70
CA LEU A 62 -7.99 -4.56 3.43
C LEU A 62 -9.31 -3.77 3.39
N LYS A 63 -10.41 -4.32 3.92
CA LYS A 63 -11.67 -3.60 4.08
C LYS A 63 -11.51 -2.32 4.88
N LEU A 64 -10.85 -2.43 6.05
CA LEU A 64 -10.60 -1.27 6.90
C LEU A 64 -9.64 -0.27 6.23
N LEU A 65 -8.59 -0.75 5.56
CA LEU A 65 -7.66 0.10 4.84
C LEU A 65 -8.36 0.90 3.73
N ALA A 66 -9.19 0.24 2.92
CA ALA A 66 -9.99 0.93 1.91
C ALA A 66 -10.90 1.98 2.55
N HIS A 67 -11.57 1.67 3.66
CA HIS A 67 -12.42 2.62 4.39
C HIS A 67 -11.64 3.87 4.85
N GLU A 68 -10.45 3.69 5.44
CA GLU A 68 -9.60 4.80 5.90
C GLU A 68 -9.03 5.62 4.74
N LEU A 69 -8.66 4.99 3.61
CA LEU A 69 -8.13 5.69 2.44
C LEU A 69 -9.19 6.56 1.74
N HIS A 70 -10.45 6.09 1.66
CA HIS A 70 -11.55 6.95 1.20
C HIS A 70 -11.72 8.17 2.10
N ALA A 71 -11.62 8.00 3.43
CA ALA A 71 -11.69 9.12 4.37
C ALA A 71 -10.50 10.10 4.20
N ALA A 72 -9.28 9.58 3.98
CA ALA A 72 -8.10 10.40 3.71
C ALA A 72 -8.29 11.28 2.47
N ILE A 73 -8.83 10.69 1.38
CA ILE A 73 -9.17 11.43 0.15
C ILE A 73 -10.19 12.53 0.44
N MET A 74 -11.28 12.25 1.18
CA MET A 74 -12.27 13.27 1.53
C MET A 74 -11.66 14.41 2.37
N HIS A 75 -10.76 14.09 3.31
CA HIS A 75 -10.08 15.10 4.12
C HIS A 75 -9.14 15.95 3.25
N LEU A 76 -8.41 15.35 2.31
CA LEU A 76 -7.61 16.11 1.33
C LEU A 76 -8.49 17.05 0.51
N GLN A 77 -9.63 16.57 -0.01
CA GLN A 77 -10.58 17.38 -0.80
C GLN A 77 -11.13 18.59 -0.03
N ARG A 78 -11.15 18.53 1.31
CA ARG A 78 -11.63 19.58 2.22
C ARG A 78 -10.50 20.38 2.87
N ASP A 79 -9.25 20.14 2.48
CA ASP A 79 -8.06 20.79 3.03
C ASP A 79 -7.85 20.52 4.54
N GLU A 80 -8.39 19.41 5.04
CA GLU A 80 -8.39 18.98 6.44
C GLU A 80 -7.12 18.16 6.77
N VAL A 81 -5.98 18.84 6.78
CA VAL A 81 -4.65 18.19 6.87
C VAL A 81 -4.52 17.30 8.10
N TRP A 82 -4.83 17.77 9.31
CA TRP A 82 -4.58 16.98 10.52
C TRP A 82 -5.48 15.74 10.60
N GLN A 83 -6.72 15.83 10.12
CA GLN A 83 -7.63 14.70 10.02
C GLN A 83 -7.12 13.67 9.01
N CYS A 84 -6.68 14.13 7.83
CA CYS A 84 -6.04 13.30 6.82
C CYS A 84 -4.84 12.54 7.40
N ARG A 85 -3.92 13.26 8.06
CA ARG A 85 -2.75 12.65 8.71
C ARG A 85 -3.14 11.63 9.78
N LYS A 86 -4.18 11.91 10.57
CA LYS A 86 -4.69 10.98 11.58
C LYS A 86 -5.23 9.67 10.96
N VAL A 87 -5.99 9.74 9.86
CA VAL A 87 -6.48 8.53 9.18
C VAL A 87 -5.33 7.80 8.47
N LEU A 88 -4.40 8.51 7.83
CA LEU A 88 -3.19 7.90 7.25
C LEU A 88 -2.34 7.19 8.30
N ALA A 89 -2.19 7.75 9.50
CA ALA A 89 -1.49 7.09 10.61
C ALA A 89 -2.13 5.73 10.96
N ARG A 90 -3.47 5.63 10.92
CA ARG A 90 -4.17 4.34 11.10
C ARG A 90 -3.96 3.42 9.89
N SER A 91 -4.04 3.93 8.67
CA SER A 91 -3.78 3.17 7.44
C SER A 91 -2.40 2.50 7.46
N LYS A 92 -1.36 3.23 7.92
CA LYS A 92 -0.01 2.67 8.11
C LYS A 92 0.00 1.53 9.13
N GLN A 93 -0.72 1.65 10.25
CA GLN A 93 -0.82 0.58 11.24
C GLN A 93 -1.54 -0.66 10.71
N VAL A 94 -2.59 -0.47 9.89
CA VAL A 94 -3.30 -1.57 9.22
C VAL A 94 -2.37 -2.29 8.23
N LEU A 95 -1.63 -1.55 7.40
CA LEU A 95 -0.63 -2.13 6.50
C LEU A 95 0.48 -2.85 7.26
N ARG A 96 0.88 -2.35 8.45
CA ARG A 96 1.83 -3.05 9.32
C ARG A 96 1.25 -4.39 9.78
N GLN A 97 -0.01 -4.47 10.21
CA GLN A 97 -0.63 -5.76 10.58
C GLN A 97 -0.66 -6.74 9.40
N LEU A 98 -1.08 -6.28 8.22
CA LEU A 98 -1.05 -7.05 6.97
C LEU A 98 0.35 -7.57 6.65
N THR A 99 1.38 -6.78 6.96
CA THR A 99 2.80 -7.15 6.74
C THR A 99 3.27 -8.17 7.77
N GLU A 100 2.98 -7.96 9.05
CA GLU A 100 3.47 -8.80 10.14
C GLU A 100 2.86 -10.21 10.13
N GLN A 101 1.59 -10.34 9.73
CA GLN A 101 0.91 -11.63 9.71
C GLN A 101 1.49 -12.63 8.68
N TRP A 102 2.36 -12.20 7.77
CA TRP A 102 3.11 -13.15 6.93
C TRP A 102 3.93 -14.12 7.78
N SER A 103 4.40 -13.72 8.97
CA SER A 103 5.12 -14.59 9.90
C SER A 103 4.33 -15.84 10.30
N VAL A 104 3.00 -15.78 10.30
CA VAL A 104 2.15 -16.95 10.60
C VAL A 104 2.12 -17.90 9.39
N LEU A 105 1.84 -17.40 8.19
CA LEU A 105 1.83 -18.24 6.99
C LEU A 105 3.21 -18.81 6.65
N GLU A 106 4.28 -18.19 7.11
CA GLU A 106 5.64 -18.70 6.98
C GLU A 106 5.86 -20.04 7.72
N THR A 107 5.00 -20.43 8.66
CA THR A 107 5.08 -21.77 9.29
C THR A 107 4.56 -22.88 8.38
N LEU A 108 3.83 -22.54 7.31
CA LEU A 108 3.36 -23.50 6.31
C LEU A 108 4.53 -23.94 5.42
N THR A 109 4.83 -25.24 5.42
CA THR A 109 5.89 -25.83 4.62
C THR A 109 5.41 -26.20 3.21
N PRO A 110 6.33 -26.39 2.25
CA PRO A 110 5.97 -26.93 0.93
C PRO A 110 5.25 -28.27 1.01
N SER A 111 5.65 -29.16 1.93
CA SER A 111 5.09 -30.50 2.08
C SER A 111 3.62 -30.46 2.52
N GLU A 112 3.30 -29.63 3.51
CA GLU A 112 1.93 -29.42 3.99
C GLU A 112 1.08 -28.74 2.90
N TYR A 113 1.60 -27.71 2.23
CA TYR A 113 0.84 -27.01 1.19
C TYR A 113 0.50 -27.90 0.00
N MET A 114 1.41 -28.80 -0.42
CA MET A 114 1.08 -29.76 -1.50
C MET A 114 -0.05 -30.73 -1.09
N GLY A 115 -0.30 -30.93 0.21
CA GLY A 115 -1.35 -31.82 0.70
C GLY A 115 -2.78 -31.35 0.42
N PHE A 116 -2.98 -30.04 0.18
CA PHE A 116 -4.30 -29.48 -0.13
C PHE A 116 -4.30 -28.49 -1.31
N ARG A 117 -3.16 -28.18 -1.93
CA ARG A 117 -3.08 -27.20 -3.02
C ARG A 117 -4.06 -27.46 -4.16
N ASP A 118 -4.31 -28.73 -4.49
CA ASP A 118 -5.11 -29.11 -5.65
C ASP A 118 -6.59 -28.75 -5.50
N VAL A 119 -7.11 -28.68 -4.26
CA VAL A 119 -8.51 -28.31 -4.01
C VAL A 119 -8.81 -26.83 -4.26
N LEU A 120 -7.78 -25.98 -4.31
CA LEU A 120 -7.92 -24.53 -4.55
C LEU A 120 -8.33 -24.20 -5.99
N GLY A 121 -8.12 -25.13 -6.93
CA GLY A 121 -8.40 -24.92 -8.35
C GLY A 121 -7.71 -23.65 -8.90
N PRO A 122 -8.42 -22.79 -9.66
CA PRO A 122 -7.85 -21.57 -10.23
C PRO A 122 -7.85 -20.37 -9.26
N ALA A 123 -8.29 -20.53 -8.00
CA ALA A 123 -8.43 -19.42 -7.07
C ALA A 123 -7.08 -18.75 -6.77
N SER A 124 -7.07 -17.42 -6.75
CA SER A 124 -5.87 -16.62 -6.52
C SER A 124 -6.19 -15.25 -5.93
N GLY A 125 -5.27 -14.71 -5.12
CA GLY A 125 -5.35 -13.34 -4.61
C GLY A 125 -5.43 -12.26 -5.69
N PHE A 126 -5.13 -12.58 -6.96
CA PHE A 126 -5.38 -11.71 -8.11
C PHE A 126 -6.87 -11.34 -8.27
N GLN A 127 -7.77 -12.18 -7.75
CA GLN A 127 -9.22 -12.01 -7.74
C GLN A 127 -9.72 -11.26 -6.49
N SER A 128 -8.83 -10.76 -5.62
CA SER A 128 -9.25 -9.92 -4.49
C SER A 128 -9.72 -8.55 -4.97
N LEU A 129 -11.02 -8.30 -4.86
CA LEU A 129 -11.65 -7.02 -5.19
C LEU A 129 -11.14 -5.89 -4.30
N GLN A 130 -10.98 -6.16 -3.00
CA GLN A 130 -10.55 -5.16 -2.02
C GLN A 130 -9.09 -4.77 -2.24
N TYR A 131 -8.20 -5.75 -2.49
CA TYR A 131 -6.82 -5.48 -2.87
C TYR A 131 -6.75 -4.60 -4.13
N ARG A 132 -7.52 -4.95 -5.17
CA ARG A 132 -7.53 -4.17 -6.42
C ARG A 132 -8.07 -2.75 -6.22
N THR A 133 -9.07 -2.59 -5.36
CA THR A 133 -9.60 -1.28 -4.97
C THR A 133 -8.52 -0.41 -4.34
N ILE A 134 -7.72 -0.96 -3.43
CA ILE A 134 -6.62 -0.24 -2.78
C ILE A 134 -5.53 0.14 -3.78
N GLU A 135 -5.12 -0.77 -4.67
CA GLU A 135 -4.18 -0.46 -5.75
C GLU A 135 -4.66 0.74 -6.61
N PHE A 136 -5.95 0.79 -6.94
CA PHE A 136 -6.51 1.90 -7.72
C PHE A 136 -6.60 3.20 -6.91
N LEU A 137 -7.01 3.14 -5.63
CA LEU A 137 -7.02 4.29 -4.73
C LEU A 137 -5.63 4.91 -4.57
N LEU A 138 -4.57 4.08 -4.57
CA LEU A 138 -3.18 4.53 -4.48
C LEU A 138 -2.60 4.99 -5.83
N GLY A 139 -3.28 4.73 -6.95
CA GLY A 139 -2.91 5.25 -8.28
C GLY A 139 -2.38 4.21 -9.28
N ASN A 140 -2.18 2.95 -8.87
CA ASN A 140 -1.79 1.86 -9.77
C ASN A 140 -3.01 1.31 -10.54
N LYS A 141 -3.55 2.16 -11.40
CA LYS A 141 -4.77 1.92 -12.17
C LYS A 141 -4.48 1.08 -13.41
N ASN A 142 -5.28 0.04 -13.61
CA ASN A 142 -5.22 -0.81 -14.78
C ASN A 142 -6.62 -1.28 -15.18
N ALA A 143 -7.21 -0.63 -16.19
CA ALA A 143 -8.56 -0.94 -16.67
C ALA A 143 -8.77 -2.40 -17.09
N GLN A 144 -7.71 -3.12 -17.49
CA GLN A 144 -7.80 -4.53 -17.87
C GLN A 144 -8.21 -5.42 -16.69
N MET A 145 -7.91 -5.00 -15.46
CA MET A 145 -8.27 -5.74 -14.24
C MET A 145 -9.77 -5.87 -14.03
N LEU A 146 -10.58 -4.98 -14.60
CA LEU A 146 -12.04 -5.08 -14.51
C LEU A 146 -12.58 -6.38 -15.12
N ARG A 147 -11.87 -6.95 -16.12
CA ARG A 147 -12.26 -8.21 -16.76
C ARG A 147 -12.26 -9.39 -15.77
N VAL A 148 -11.38 -9.36 -14.76
CA VAL A 148 -11.31 -10.40 -13.72
C VAL A 148 -12.60 -10.46 -12.92
N PHE A 149 -13.27 -9.32 -12.75
CA PHE A 149 -14.51 -9.18 -11.99
C PHE A 149 -15.77 -9.23 -12.88
N GLY A 150 -15.66 -9.66 -14.14
CA GLY A 150 -16.83 -9.75 -15.04
C GLY A 150 -17.93 -10.71 -14.55
N HIS A 151 -17.60 -11.61 -13.61
CA HIS A 151 -18.54 -12.51 -12.96
C HIS A 151 -19.30 -11.85 -11.78
N ASP A 152 -18.85 -10.68 -11.31
CA ASP A 152 -19.44 -9.91 -10.22
C ASP A 152 -19.73 -8.47 -10.68
N PRO A 153 -20.92 -8.21 -11.26
CA PRO A 153 -21.27 -6.88 -11.77
C PRO A 153 -21.24 -5.79 -10.69
N HIS A 154 -21.59 -6.12 -9.44
CA HIS A 154 -21.60 -5.16 -8.34
C HIS A 154 -20.17 -4.77 -7.93
N GLY A 155 -19.29 -5.76 -7.76
CA GLY A 155 -17.88 -5.51 -7.48
C GLY A 155 -17.17 -4.80 -8.62
N GLN A 156 -17.46 -5.18 -9.87
CA GLN A 156 -16.90 -4.52 -11.05
C GLN A 156 -17.32 -3.04 -11.13
N ALA A 157 -18.59 -2.73 -10.86
CA ALA A 157 -19.09 -1.34 -10.86
C ALA A 157 -18.43 -0.50 -9.75
N ALA A 158 -18.29 -1.07 -8.54
CA ALA A 158 -17.60 -0.40 -7.45
C ALA A 158 -16.13 -0.10 -7.79
N LEU A 159 -15.43 -1.06 -8.40
CA LEU A 159 -14.05 -0.89 -8.82
C LEU A 159 -13.89 0.11 -9.99
N GLN A 160 -14.86 0.12 -10.91
CA GLN A 160 -14.92 1.07 -12.03
C GLN A 160 -15.08 2.51 -11.54
N ALA A 161 -15.86 2.74 -10.49
CA ALA A 161 -16.02 4.07 -9.90
C ALA A 161 -14.69 4.59 -9.31
N VAL A 162 -13.92 3.72 -8.65
CA VAL A 162 -12.58 4.07 -8.13
C VAL A 162 -11.58 4.31 -9.27
N LEU A 163 -11.68 3.54 -10.37
CA LEU A 163 -10.84 3.74 -11.56
C LEU A 163 -11.07 5.12 -12.21
N GLU A 164 -12.30 5.62 -12.20
CA GLU A 164 -12.69 6.89 -12.83
C GLU A 164 -12.49 8.12 -11.94
N ALA A 165 -12.23 7.93 -10.65
CA ALA A 165 -11.97 9.00 -9.70
C ALA A 165 -10.46 9.30 -9.59
N PRO A 166 -10.05 10.52 -9.21
CA PRO A 166 -8.66 10.79 -8.84
C PRO A 166 -8.19 9.88 -7.69
N SER A 167 -6.95 9.40 -7.77
CA SER A 167 -6.29 8.65 -6.70
C SER A 167 -5.93 9.54 -5.50
N LEU A 168 -5.50 8.92 -4.40
CA LEU A 168 -4.96 9.61 -3.22
C LEU A 168 -3.84 10.59 -3.60
N TYR A 169 -2.93 10.18 -4.49
CA TYR A 169 -1.83 11.03 -4.94
C TYR A 169 -2.34 12.21 -5.78
N GLU A 170 -3.26 11.95 -6.70
CA GLU A 170 -3.83 13.00 -7.55
C GLU A 170 -4.63 14.02 -6.72
N GLU A 171 -5.33 13.59 -5.66
CA GLU A 171 -5.99 14.51 -4.71
C GLU A 171 -5.01 15.28 -3.84
N PHE A 172 -3.86 14.69 -3.50
CA PHE A 172 -2.77 15.42 -2.87
C PHE A 172 -2.20 16.51 -3.79
N LEU A 173 -1.98 16.23 -5.08
CA LEU A 173 -1.55 17.24 -6.05
C LEU A 173 -2.60 18.35 -6.25
N ARG A 174 -3.89 17.99 -6.25
CA ARG A 174 -5.00 18.96 -6.30
C ARG A 174 -5.06 19.82 -5.03
N TYR A 175 -4.77 19.24 -3.86
CA TYR A 175 -4.57 19.97 -2.61
C TYR A 175 -3.43 20.99 -2.75
N LEU A 176 -2.24 20.59 -3.23
CA LEU A 176 -1.13 21.51 -3.44
C LEU A 176 -1.49 22.67 -4.38
N THR A 177 -2.28 22.39 -5.43
CA THR A 177 -2.78 23.42 -6.36
C THR A 177 -3.60 24.50 -5.64
N ARG A 178 -4.48 24.10 -4.71
CA ARG A 178 -5.33 25.04 -3.94
C ARG A 178 -4.54 25.97 -3.04
N PHE A 179 -3.33 25.56 -2.63
CA PHE A 179 -2.41 26.36 -1.81
C PHE A 179 -1.30 27.06 -2.61
N GLY A 180 -1.46 27.16 -3.94
CA GLY A 180 -0.60 28.00 -4.79
C GLY A 180 0.72 27.37 -5.22
N HIS A 181 0.90 26.06 -5.03
CA HIS A 181 2.02 25.33 -5.63
C HIS A 181 1.84 25.23 -7.15
N PRO A 182 2.92 25.31 -7.96
CA PRO A 182 2.83 25.35 -9.42
C PRO A 182 2.62 23.94 -10.02
N ILE A 183 1.47 23.34 -9.71
CA ILE A 183 1.05 22.03 -10.22
C ILE A 183 0.53 22.18 -11.66
N PRO A 184 0.94 21.31 -12.61
CA PRO A 184 0.46 21.33 -13.99
C PRO A 184 -1.07 21.28 -14.11
N ALA A 185 -1.62 22.04 -15.08
CA ALA A 185 -3.08 22.18 -15.24
C ALA A 185 -3.81 20.86 -15.51
N GLN A 186 -3.12 19.84 -16.04
CA GLN A 186 -3.67 18.50 -16.28
C GLN A 186 -4.24 17.83 -15.02
N TYR A 187 -3.76 18.17 -13.82
CA TYR A 187 -4.28 17.62 -12.57
C TYR A 187 -5.61 18.25 -12.12
N ARG A 188 -6.11 19.28 -12.82
CA ARG A 188 -7.49 19.78 -12.62
C ARG A 188 -8.52 18.84 -13.23
N ALA A 189 -8.24 18.32 -14.42
CA ALA A 189 -9.06 17.35 -15.13
C ALA A 189 -8.22 16.61 -16.17
N ARG A 190 -8.22 15.28 -16.11
CA ARG A 190 -7.65 14.36 -17.10
C ARG A 190 -8.43 13.05 -17.08
N ASP A 191 -8.11 12.13 -17.99
CA ASP A 191 -8.60 10.75 -17.88
C ASP A 191 -7.95 10.08 -16.65
N TRP A 192 -8.71 9.98 -15.56
CA TRP A 192 -8.26 9.36 -14.32
C TRP A 192 -8.12 7.86 -14.43
N ARG A 193 -8.65 7.21 -15.49
CA ARG A 193 -8.50 5.77 -15.70
C ARG A 193 -7.07 5.39 -16.05
N GLN A 194 -6.29 6.34 -16.56
CA GLN A 194 -4.87 6.15 -16.83
C GLN A 194 -4.07 6.20 -15.53
N PRO A 195 -3.10 5.28 -15.32
CA PRO A 195 -2.20 5.40 -14.18
C PRO A 195 -1.42 6.72 -14.24
N HIS A 196 -1.03 7.21 -13.08
CA HIS A 196 -0.11 8.34 -12.99
C HIS A 196 1.25 7.95 -13.59
N VAL A 197 1.88 8.89 -14.30
CA VAL A 197 3.21 8.73 -14.90
C VAL A 197 4.04 9.87 -14.35
N SER A 198 5.28 9.57 -13.94
CA SER A 198 6.19 10.56 -13.38
C SER A 198 6.24 11.83 -14.23
N ASP A 199 5.95 12.98 -13.61
CA ASP A 199 5.92 14.29 -14.23
C ASP A 199 7.13 15.11 -13.72
N PRO A 200 8.16 15.32 -14.55
CA PRO A 200 9.35 16.09 -14.17
C PRO A 200 9.04 17.52 -13.71
N LEU A 201 7.89 18.10 -14.09
CA LEU A 201 7.48 19.44 -13.67
C LEU A 201 7.09 19.51 -12.18
N LEU A 202 6.83 18.36 -11.54
CA LEU A 202 6.54 18.30 -10.10
C LEU A 202 7.81 18.29 -9.24
N ARG A 203 8.98 17.94 -9.80
CA ARG A 203 10.26 17.95 -9.07
C ARG A 203 10.54 19.28 -8.35
N PRO A 204 10.53 20.45 -9.02
CA PRO A 204 10.79 21.73 -8.35
C PRO A 204 9.72 22.10 -7.31
N VAL A 205 8.51 21.55 -7.41
CA VAL A 205 7.46 21.72 -6.39
C VAL A 205 7.87 21.03 -5.10
N PHE A 206 8.30 19.78 -5.20
CA PHE A 206 8.73 19.01 -4.04
C PHE A 206 10.05 19.51 -3.47
N GLU A 207 11.04 19.89 -4.30
CA GLU A 207 12.29 20.54 -3.83
C GLU A 207 11.96 21.72 -2.93
N ARG A 208 11.10 22.64 -3.40
CA ARG A 208 10.66 23.80 -2.62
C ARG A 208 10.02 23.43 -1.28
N ILE A 209 9.18 22.38 -1.24
CA ILE A 209 8.54 21.91 -0.01
C ILE A 209 9.59 21.37 0.97
N TYR A 210 10.50 20.51 0.49
CA TYR A 210 11.53 19.87 1.33
C TYR A 210 12.64 20.84 1.79
N GLU A 211 12.92 21.90 1.03
CA GLU A 211 13.94 22.90 1.37
C GLU A 211 13.42 24.00 2.28
N ASN A 212 12.11 24.10 2.48
CA ASN A 212 11.47 25.15 3.28
C ASN A 212 10.41 24.56 4.23
N THR A 213 10.79 23.55 5.00
CA THR A 213 9.87 22.76 5.85
C THR A 213 9.17 23.58 6.92
N ASP A 214 9.81 24.60 7.50
CA ASP A 214 9.16 25.50 8.46
C ASP A 214 7.94 26.22 7.85
N ARG A 215 8.04 26.58 6.56
CA ARG A 215 6.98 27.24 5.81
C ARG A 215 5.93 26.23 5.30
N TYR A 216 6.38 25.13 4.71
CA TYR A 216 5.53 24.12 4.05
C TYR A 216 5.35 22.86 4.89
N TRP A 217 5.25 23.01 6.21
CA TRP A 217 5.22 21.87 7.14
C TRP A 217 4.05 20.93 6.88
N ARG A 218 2.91 21.45 6.41
CA ARG A 218 1.70 20.66 6.12
C ARG A 218 1.95 19.73 4.95
N GLU A 219 2.47 20.30 3.87
CA GLU A 219 2.81 19.61 2.64
C GLU A 219 3.94 18.61 2.86
N TYR A 220 5.01 19.03 3.55
CA TYR A 220 6.12 18.16 3.93
C TYR A 220 5.64 16.95 4.72
N ALA A 221 4.80 17.16 5.74
CA ALA A 221 4.29 16.09 6.57
C ALA A 221 3.37 15.12 5.80
N LEU A 222 2.58 15.62 4.84
CA LEU A 222 1.79 14.77 3.94
C LEU A 222 2.67 14.00 2.95
N CYS A 223 3.73 14.61 2.41
CA CYS A 223 4.69 13.91 1.56
C CYS A 223 5.31 12.71 2.31
N GLU A 224 5.77 12.91 3.55
CA GLU A 224 6.33 11.81 4.35
C GLU A 224 5.27 10.77 4.71
N ASP A 225 4.02 11.17 4.98
CA ASP A 225 2.95 10.20 5.23
C ASP A 225 2.66 9.31 4.00
N LEU A 226 2.78 9.85 2.79
CA LEU A 226 2.63 9.09 1.55
C LEU A 226 3.84 8.18 1.30
N VAL A 227 5.06 8.66 1.54
CA VAL A 227 6.28 7.84 1.45
C VAL A 227 6.23 6.66 2.44
N ASP A 228 5.79 6.89 3.67
CA ASP A 228 5.58 5.83 4.67
C ASP A 228 4.56 4.80 4.19
N LEU A 229 3.44 5.26 3.60
CA LEU A 229 2.37 4.41 3.12
C LEU A 229 2.86 3.50 1.99
N GLU A 230 3.56 4.05 1.00
CA GLU A 230 4.13 3.28 -0.10
C GLU A 230 5.22 2.32 0.40
N THR A 231 6.11 2.78 1.29
CA THR A 231 7.16 1.93 1.87
C THR A 231 6.56 0.72 2.56
N GLN A 232 5.53 0.91 3.39
CA GLN A 232 4.85 -0.19 4.08
C GLN A 232 4.12 -1.13 3.11
N PHE A 233 3.56 -0.60 2.00
CA PHE A 233 2.95 -1.42 0.96
C PHE A 233 3.99 -2.27 0.22
N GLN A 234 5.17 -1.72 -0.08
CA GLN A 234 6.27 -2.46 -0.69
C GLN A 234 6.82 -3.55 0.24
N LEU A 235 6.92 -3.27 1.54
CA LEU A 235 7.23 -4.27 2.56
C LEU A 235 6.22 -5.43 2.55
N TRP A 236 4.92 -5.13 2.47
CA TRP A 236 3.89 -6.16 2.33
C TRP A 236 4.06 -6.98 1.05
N ARG A 237 4.28 -6.34 -0.11
CA ARG A 237 4.53 -7.03 -1.40
C ARG A 237 5.77 -7.93 -1.31
N PHE A 238 6.83 -7.45 -0.68
CA PHE A 238 8.07 -8.20 -0.54
C PHE A 238 7.88 -9.42 0.36
N ARG A 239 7.26 -9.27 1.53
CA ARG A 239 6.98 -10.39 2.42
C ARG A 239 6.05 -11.41 1.78
N HIS A 240 5.00 -10.96 1.07
CA HIS A 240 4.15 -11.83 0.26
C HIS A 240 4.97 -12.66 -0.73
N MET A 241 5.82 -12.01 -1.53
CA MET A 241 6.69 -12.69 -2.50
C MET A 241 7.60 -13.70 -1.82
N ARG A 242 8.24 -13.35 -0.70
CA ARG A 242 9.13 -14.25 0.04
C ARG A 242 8.40 -15.46 0.62
N THR A 243 7.19 -15.27 1.13
CA THR A 243 6.33 -16.37 1.60
C THR A 243 5.91 -17.28 0.45
N VAL A 244 5.53 -16.72 -0.70
CA VAL A 244 5.25 -17.52 -1.91
C VAL A 244 6.48 -18.31 -2.35
N MET A 245 7.67 -17.68 -2.38
CA MET A 245 8.93 -18.35 -2.74
C MET A 245 9.23 -19.55 -1.84
N ARG A 246 9.08 -19.43 -0.52
CA ARG A 246 9.37 -20.55 0.40
C ARG A 246 8.33 -21.66 0.35
N VAL A 247 7.06 -21.37 0.00
CA VAL A 247 5.99 -22.37 -0.04
C VAL A 247 5.93 -23.11 -1.39
N ILE A 248 5.99 -22.38 -2.52
CA ILE A 248 5.83 -22.98 -3.86
C ILE A 248 7.07 -22.88 -4.75
N GLY A 249 8.15 -22.24 -4.30
CA GLY A 249 9.32 -21.98 -5.14
C GLY A 249 8.96 -21.11 -6.34
N PHE A 250 9.41 -21.54 -7.52
CA PHE A 250 9.16 -20.86 -8.80
C PHE A 250 8.05 -21.54 -9.63
N LYS A 251 7.21 -22.37 -9.00
CA LYS A 251 6.04 -22.97 -9.68
C LYS A 251 5.10 -21.86 -10.15
N ARG A 252 4.40 -22.08 -11.26
CA ARG A 252 3.33 -21.19 -11.72
C ARG A 252 2.25 -21.05 -10.64
N GLY A 253 1.64 -19.87 -10.58
CA GLY A 253 0.52 -19.60 -9.66
C GLY A 253 -0.75 -20.32 -10.11
N THR A 254 -1.67 -20.59 -9.17
CA THR A 254 -3.00 -21.17 -9.45
C THR A 254 -3.84 -20.29 -10.38
N GLY A 255 -3.67 -18.96 -10.30
CA GLY A 255 -4.28 -17.99 -11.21
C GLY A 255 -3.61 -17.86 -12.58
N GLY A 256 -2.67 -18.75 -12.94
CA GLY A 256 -2.04 -18.80 -14.27
C GLY A 256 -0.83 -17.89 -14.49
N SER A 257 -0.43 -17.07 -13.51
CA SER A 257 0.77 -16.21 -13.60
C SER A 257 2.08 -17.00 -13.55
N SER A 258 3.20 -16.34 -13.81
CA SER A 258 4.55 -16.89 -13.65
C SER A 258 4.98 -17.10 -12.18
N GLY A 259 4.07 -16.87 -11.21
CA GLY A 259 4.36 -17.01 -9.79
C GLY A 259 5.24 -15.88 -9.27
N VAL A 260 6.40 -16.21 -8.71
CA VAL A 260 7.33 -15.26 -8.09
C VAL A 260 7.78 -14.16 -9.05
N GLY A 261 8.04 -14.49 -10.33
CA GLY A 261 8.47 -13.49 -11.31
C GLY A 261 7.43 -12.38 -11.54
N PHE A 262 6.14 -12.71 -11.51
CA PHE A 262 5.07 -11.73 -11.57
C PHE A 262 5.02 -10.85 -10.31
N LEU A 263 5.24 -11.43 -9.13
CA LEU A 263 5.31 -10.68 -7.87
C LEU A 263 6.54 -9.76 -7.79
N GLN A 264 7.67 -10.17 -8.37
CA GLN A 264 8.86 -9.32 -8.50
C GLN A 264 8.59 -8.09 -9.36
N GLN A 265 7.84 -8.22 -10.46
CA GLN A 265 7.46 -7.08 -11.29
C GLN A 265 6.62 -6.05 -10.50
N ALA A 266 5.77 -6.52 -9.58
CA ALA A 266 4.98 -5.62 -8.74
C ALA A 266 5.84 -4.78 -7.76
N LEU A 267 7.04 -5.26 -7.39
CA LEU A 267 7.99 -4.49 -6.56
C LEU A 267 8.70 -3.37 -7.32
N ALA A 268 8.71 -3.42 -8.66
CA ALA A 268 9.27 -2.36 -9.49
C ALA A 268 8.29 -1.20 -9.73
N LEU A 269 7.01 -1.38 -9.38
CA LEU A 269 6.00 -0.34 -9.48
C LEU A 269 6.15 0.65 -8.32
N THR A 270 5.86 1.92 -8.58
CA THR A 270 5.77 2.97 -7.55
C THR A 270 4.44 3.70 -7.65
N PHE A 271 3.89 4.13 -6.50
CA PHE A 271 2.65 4.91 -6.46
C PHE A 271 2.93 6.41 -6.58
N PHE A 272 3.98 6.89 -5.91
CA PHE A 272 4.30 8.31 -5.76
C PHE A 272 5.70 8.63 -6.29
N PRO A 273 5.96 8.44 -7.61
CA PRO A 273 7.32 8.44 -8.17
C PRO A 273 8.11 9.71 -7.84
N GLU A 274 7.50 10.88 -7.96
CA GLU A 274 8.19 12.16 -7.77
C GLU A 274 8.62 12.38 -6.32
N LEU A 275 7.89 11.80 -5.35
CA LEU A 275 8.33 11.83 -3.97
C LEU A 275 9.64 11.06 -3.81
N PHE A 276 9.84 9.92 -4.46
CA PHE A 276 11.12 9.21 -4.39
C PHE A 276 12.20 9.88 -5.23
N GLU A 277 11.86 10.36 -6.43
CA GLU A 277 12.81 11.00 -7.34
C GLU A 277 13.39 12.32 -6.80
N VAL A 278 12.62 13.10 -6.04
CA VAL A 278 13.09 14.38 -5.50
C VAL A 278 14.28 14.21 -4.53
N ARG A 279 14.43 13.03 -3.91
CA ARG A 279 15.56 12.74 -3.01
C ARG A 279 16.92 12.87 -3.69
N THR A 280 16.98 12.76 -5.01
CA THR A 280 18.24 12.88 -5.75
C THR A 280 18.69 14.31 -5.99
N SER A 281 17.82 15.30 -5.75
CA SER A 281 18.11 16.71 -6.05
C SER A 281 17.90 17.69 -4.89
N VAL A 282 17.10 17.35 -3.87
CA VAL A 282 16.97 18.17 -2.65
C VAL A 282 18.34 18.45 -2.03
N GLY A 283 18.61 19.72 -1.72
CA GLY A 283 19.83 20.13 -1.02
C GLY A 283 21.09 20.17 -1.89
N LEU A 284 20.97 19.92 -3.21
CA LEU A 284 22.03 20.26 -4.15
C LEU A 284 22.05 21.78 -4.40
N PRO A 285 23.23 22.39 -4.59
CA PRO A 285 23.30 23.78 -5.04
C PRO A 285 22.55 23.89 -6.37
N ASP A 286 21.65 24.88 -6.47
CA ASP A 286 20.96 25.17 -7.72
C ASP A 286 22.03 25.37 -8.79
N GLY A 287 21.99 24.63 -9.91
CA GLY A 287 23.03 24.65 -10.95
C GLY A 287 23.22 26.01 -11.65
N ARG A 288 22.59 27.06 -11.11
CA ARG A 288 22.69 28.47 -11.47
C ARG A 288 23.76 29.24 -10.67
N ASP A 289 24.31 28.64 -9.61
CA ASP A 289 25.37 29.26 -8.78
C ASP A 289 26.81 28.92 -9.23
N VAL A 290 26.97 28.32 -10.41
CA VAL A 290 28.31 28.25 -11.04
C VAL A 290 28.56 29.58 -11.76
N ALA A 291 29.17 30.53 -11.05
CA ALA A 291 29.66 31.78 -11.62
C ALA A 291 30.64 31.49 -12.79
N PRO A 292 30.48 32.14 -13.96
CA PRO A 292 31.48 32.06 -15.02
C PRO A 292 32.59 33.07 -14.71
N GLY A 293 33.76 32.61 -14.27
CA GLY A 293 34.90 33.51 -14.17
C GLY A 293 36.09 33.04 -13.36
N LEU A 294 37.03 32.40 -14.03
CA LEU A 294 38.49 32.63 -13.97
C LEU A 294 39.03 31.80 -15.14
N GLY A 295 39.17 32.38 -16.33
CA GLY A 295 40.12 33.45 -16.58
C GLY A 295 41.39 32.81 -17.12
N THR A 296 41.44 32.71 -18.45
CA THR A 296 42.62 32.42 -19.25
C THR A 296 43.86 33.12 -18.69
N ARG A 297 44.92 32.36 -18.42
CA ARG A 297 46.29 32.87 -18.47
C ARG A 297 47.09 31.98 -19.41
N ASP A 298 47.10 32.44 -20.65
CA ASP A 298 48.15 32.15 -21.60
C ASP A 298 49.32 33.11 -21.32
N SER A 299 50.51 32.55 -21.11
CA SER A 299 51.80 33.23 -21.25
C SER A 299 52.87 32.13 -21.36
N GLY A 300 53.23 31.76 -22.60
CA GLY A 300 54.39 30.89 -22.89
C GLY A 300 55.74 31.60 -22.67
N PRO A 301 56.78 31.30 -23.46
CA PRO A 301 57.44 29.99 -23.65
C PRO A 301 58.95 30.08 -23.31
N ASP A 302 59.60 28.97 -22.93
CA ASP A 302 61.08 28.76 -22.99
C ASP A 302 61.32 27.26 -22.70
N GLY A 303 61.87 26.44 -23.61
CA GLY A 303 63.31 26.30 -23.91
C GLY A 303 64.01 25.51 -22.79
N ALA A 304 64.63 24.35 -22.91
CA ALA A 304 65.14 23.51 -24.00
C ALA A 304 65.39 22.07 -23.43
N PRO A 305 65.72 21.05 -24.25
CA PRO A 305 65.86 19.63 -23.85
C PRO A 305 67.30 19.27 -23.44
N LEU A 306 67.57 18.00 -23.06
CA LEU A 306 68.81 17.18 -23.24
C LEU A 306 68.83 15.98 -22.23
N PRO A 307 69.64 14.92 -22.38
CA PRO A 307 69.56 13.89 -23.44
C PRO A 307 69.80 12.44 -22.93
N SER A 308 69.71 11.51 -23.91
CA SER A 308 70.25 10.12 -24.00
C SER A 308 69.68 9.03 -23.09
#